data_AF-A0A377TTV6-F1
#
_entry.id   AF-A0A377TTV6-F1
#
_cell.length_a   1.000
_cell.length_b   1.000
_cell.length_c   1.000
_cell.angle_alpha   90.00
_cell.angle_beta   90.00
_cell.angle_gamma   90.00
#
_symmetry.space_group_name_H-M   'P 1'
#
loop_
_entity.id
_entity.type
_entity.pdbx_description
1 polymer ?
#
loop_
_entity_poly.entity_id
_entity_poly.type
_entity_poly.pdbx_seq_one_letter_code
_entity_poly.pdbx_strand_id
1 'polypeptide(L)' 'MPTGLGAFFNSNGSVAALLVALFNLGVATLVYLPFVVLSNKAQTVIEQEESEEDIANALKF' A
#
# COMPACT_ATOMS: atom_id res chain seq x y z
N MET A 1 2.43 -18.41 -3.52
CA MET A 1 2.84 -18.36 -4.94
C MET A 1 2.56 -16.96 -5.48
N PRO A 2 3.37 -16.40 -6.38
CA PRO A 2 3.12 -15.08 -6.96
C PRO A 2 1.74 -15.00 -7.64
N THR A 3 1.07 -13.85 -7.50
CA THR A 3 -0.20 -13.56 -8.16
C THR A 3 -0.07 -13.74 -9.67
N GLY A 4 -1.06 -14.37 -10.32
CA GLY A 4 -0.98 -14.75 -11.74
C GLY A 4 -0.40 -16.16 -11.95
N LEU A 5 0.79 -16.46 -11.43
CA LEU A 5 1.37 -17.81 -11.51
C LEU A 5 0.56 -18.82 -10.70
N GLY A 6 0.10 -18.44 -9.50
CA GLY A 6 -0.82 -19.26 -8.71
C GLY A 6 -2.15 -19.50 -9.42
N ALA A 7 -2.70 -18.51 -10.12
CA ALA A 7 -3.96 -18.67 -10.86
C ALA A 7 -3.79 -19.58 -12.08
N PHE A 8 -2.66 -19.47 -12.78
CA PHE A 8 -2.31 -20.32 -13.92
C PHE A 8 -2.17 -21.80 -13.52
N PHE A 9 -1.37 -22.11 -12.50
CA PHE A 9 -1.13 -23.50 -12.11
C PHE A 9 -2.36 -24.16 -11.47
N ASN A 10 -3.15 -23.43 -10.69
CA ASN A 10 -4.40 -23.95 -10.12
C ASN A 10 -5.52 -24.12 -11.15
N SER A 11 -5.37 -23.59 -12.37
CA SER A 11 -6.34 -23.70 -13.45
C SER A 11 -5.85 -24.57 -14.61
N ASN A 12 -4.96 -25.54 -14.34
CA ASN A 12 -4.36 -26.44 -15.33
C ASN A 12 -3.63 -25.73 -16.48
N GLY A 13 -3.03 -24.57 -16.21
CA GLY A 13 -2.29 -23.80 -17.21
C GLY A 13 -3.17 -22.87 -18.04
N SER A 14 -4.30 -22.40 -17.51
CA SER A 14 -5.15 -21.43 -18.22
C SER A 14 -4.51 -20.03 -18.22
N VAL A 15 -4.16 -19.56 -19.42
CA VAL A 15 -3.68 -18.18 -19.64
C VAL A 15 -4.76 -17.15 -19.30
N ALA A 16 -6.05 -17.48 -19.51
CA ALA A 16 -7.14 -16.60 -19.14
C ALA A 16 -7.19 -16.35 -17.62
N ALA A 17 -6.95 -17.37 -16.81
CA ALA A 17 -6.90 -17.23 -15.35
C ALA A 17 -5.72 -16.34 -14.89
N LEU A 18 -4.57 -16.44 -15.57
CA LEU A 18 -3.43 -15.56 -15.33
C LEU A 18 -3.78 -14.09 -15.62
N LEU A 19 -4.38 -13.82 -16.79
CA LEU A 19 -4.76 -12.46 -17.19
C LEU A 19 -5.80 -11.84 -16.24
N VAL A 20 -6.81 -12.62 -15.83
CA VAL A 20 -7.82 -12.17 -14.86
C VAL A 20 -7.18 -11.86 -13.51
N ALA A 21 -6.24 -12.70 -13.05
CA ALA A 21 -5.53 -12.45 -11.79
C ALA A 21 -4.66 -11.18 -11.86
N LEU A 22 -3.99 -10.92 -12.98
CA LEU A 22 -3.22 -9.68 -13.19
C LEU A 22 -4.12 -8.46 -13.29
N PHE A 23 -5.27 -8.58 -13.96
CA PHE A 23 -6.25 -7.50 -14.03
C PHE A 23 -6.80 -7.14 -12.64
N ASN A 24 -7.21 -8.13 -11.86
CA ASN A 24 -7.68 -7.91 -10.49
C ASN A 24 -6.59 -7.31 -9.60
N LEU A 25 -5.33 -7.72 -9.76
CA LEU A 25 -4.20 -7.10 -9.07
C LEU A 25 -4.10 -5.61 -9.42
N GLY A 26 -4.15 -5.27 -10.71
CA GLY A 26 -4.12 -3.88 -11.16
C GLY A 26 -5.28 -3.04 -10.60
N VAL A 27 -6.50 -3.56 -10.64
CA VAL A 27 -7.68 -2.88 -10.07
C VAL A 27 -7.53 -2.70 -8.56
N ALA A 28 -7.13 -3.74 -7.83
CA ALA A 28 -6.91 -3.68 -6.40
C ALA A 28 -5.85 -2.63 -6.05
N THR A 29 -4.74 -2.59 -6.79
CA THR A 29 -3.70 -1.57 -6.59
C THR A 29 -4.24 -0.17 -6.84
N LEU A 30 -4.95 0.08 -7.95
CA LEU A 30 -5.50 1.41 -8.26
C LEU A 30 -6.50 1.90 -7.21
N VAL A 31 -7.34 1.00 -6.70
CA VAL A 31 -8.32 1.33 -5.65
C VAL A 31 -7.63 1.58 -4.32
N TYR A 32 -6.60 0.81 -3.97
CA TYR A 32 -5.97 0.87 -2.65
C TYR A 32 -4.89 1.98 -2.52
N LEU A 33 -4.20 2.29 -3.62
CA LEU A 33 -3.11 3.28 -3.66
C LEU A 33 -3.48 4.68 -3.13
N PRO A 34 -4.64 5.29 -3.44
CA PRO A 34 -4.98 6.60 -2.87
C PRO A 34 -5.08 6.58 -1.33
N PHE A 35 -5.56 5.48 -0.75
CA PHE A 35 -5.63 5.33 0.70
C PHE A 35 -4.24 5.17 1.31
N VAL A 36 -3.34 4.44 0.65
CA VAL A 36 -1.94 4.30 1.08
C VAL A 36 -1.20 5.64 1.03
N VAL A 37 -1.40 6.42 -0.03
CA VAL A 37 -0.80 7.77 -0.13
C VAL A 37 -1.32 8.67 0.98
N LEU A 38 -2.63 8.63 1.26
CA LEU A 38 -3.23 9.40 2.35
C LEU A 38 -2.71 8.96 3.71
N SER A 39 -2.62 7.66 3.99
CA SER A 39 -2.11 7.15 5.27
C SER A 39 -0.65 7.52 5.49
N ASN A 40 0.17 7.43 4.44
CA ASN A 40 1.58 7.82 4.51
C ASN A 40 1.71 9.31 4.79
N LYS A 41 0.92 10.15 4.13
CA LYS A 41 0.92 11.60 4.37
C LYS A 41 0.49 11.93 5.80
N ALA A 42 -0.55 11.26 6.32
CA ALA A 42 -0.99 11.45 7.70
C ALA A 42 0.10 11.07 8.71
N GLN A 43 0.79 9.94 8.51
CA GLN A 43 1.93 9.55 9.35
C GLN A 43 3.06 10.57 9.30
N THR A 44 3.43 11.07 8.12
CA THR A 44 4.47 12.11 7.99
C THR A 44 4.11 13.41 8.72
N VAL A 45 2.84 13.82 8.71
CA VAL A 45 2.39 15.01 9.46
C VAL A 45 2.49 14.77 10.97
N ILE A 46 2.07 13.59 11.45
CA ILE A 46 2.18 13.22 12.87
C ILE A 46 3.65 13.24 13.31
N GLU A 47 4.55 12.66 12.51
CA GLU A 47 6.00 12.62 12.78
C GLU A 47 6.63 14.03 12.78
N GLN A 48 6.10 14.97 12.00
CA GLN A 48 6.57 16.36 11.99
C GLN A 48 6.04 17.17 13.17
N GLU A 49 4.81 16.92 13.64
CA GLU A 49 4.25 17.58 14.83
C GLU A 49 4.94 17.13 16.13
N GLU A 50 5.55 15.94 16.17
CA GLU A 50 6.42 15.49 17.27
C GLU A 50 7.87 15.96 17.14
N SER A 51 8.15 17.05 16.42
CA SER A 51 9.52 17.57 16.29
C SER A 51 10.14 17.83 17.68
N GLU A 52 11.30 17.23 17.93
CA GLU A 52 12.01 17.32 19.21
C GLU A 52 12.28 18.79 19.63
N GLU A 53 12.32 19.73 18.68
CA GLU A 53 12.48 21.16 18.92
C GLU A 53 11.23 21.80 19.55
N ASP A 54 10.02 21.39 19.16
CA ASP A 54 8.76 21.88 19.77
C ASP A 54 8.56 21.27 21.16
N ILE A 55 8.93 20.00 21.35
CA ILE A 55 8.95 19.35 22.67
C ILE A 55 10.00 20.01 23.58
N ALA A 56 11.21 20.29 23.07
CA ALA A 56 12.26 20.96 23.84
C ALA A 56 11.91 22.41 24.21
N ASN A 57 11.22 23.14 23.33
CA ASN A 57 10.71 24.49 23.63
C ASN A 57 9.55 24.44 24.64
N ALA A 58 8.64 23.46 24.55
CA ALA A 58 7.56 23.28 25.51
C ALA A 58 8.05 22.83 26.90
N LEU A 59 9.21 22.15 26.97
CA LEU A 59 9.84 21.71 28.23
C LEU A 59 10.78 22.76 28.85
N LYS A 60 11.11 23.84 28.13
CA LYS A 60 11.79 25.02 28.70
C LYS A 60 10.76 25.96 29.33
N PHE A 61 10.27 25.59 30.51
CA PHE A 61 9.64 26.53 31.46
C PHE A 61 10.70 27.17 32.35
#